data_AF-A0A7C5JTF6-F1
#
_entry.id   AF-A0A7C5JTF6-F1
#
_cell.length_a   1.000
_cell.length_b   1.000
_cell.length_c   1.000
_cell.angle_alpha   90.00
_cell.angle_beta   90.00
_cell.angle_gamma   90.00
#
_symmetry.space_group_name_H-M   'P 1'
#
loop_
_entity.id
_entity.type
_entity.pdbx_description
1 polymer ?
#
loop_
_entity_poly.entity_id
_entity_poly.type
_entity_poly.pdbx_seq_one_letter_code
_entity_poly.pdbx_strand_id
1 'polypeptide(L)'
;MKILKMIEEGKITAEEGARLIAALGKQQAADRAERGQGPRWLRVRVQDLRTGKESVRVNLPISLVNVGMRMGARFIPDAEQETMMEDLAEALDRGMMGKIVDIVDEEEGQRVEIFLE
;
A
#
# COMPACT_ATOMS: atom_id res chain seq x y z
N MET A 1 14.16 16.06 6.54
CA MET A 1 14.97 16.34 5.33
C MET A 1 16.44 16.55 5.71
N LYS A 2 17.30 15.55 5.49
CA LYS A 2 18.71 15.57 5.94
C LYS A 2 19.61 16.46 5.06
N ILE A 3 19.38 16.49 3.74
CA ILE A 3 20.18 17.28 2.79
C ILE A 3 19.93 18.78 2.96
N LEU A 4 18.69 19.22 3.15
CA LEU A 4 18.39 20.65 3.37
C LEU A 4 19.02 21.18 4.67
N LYS A 5 19.04 20.37 5.73
CA LYS A 5 19.76 20.70 6.96
C LYS A 5 21.27 20.86 6.73
N MET A 6 21.87 20.05 5.85
CA MET A 6 23.29 20.20 5.51
C MET A 6 23.59 21.46 4.70
N ILE A 7 22.63 21.95 3.90
CA ILE A 7 22.74 23.25 3.20
C ILE A 7 22.60 24.40 4.21
N GLU A 8 21.62 24.31 5.12
CA GLU A 8 21.41 25.28 6.20
C GLU A 8 22.63 25.40 7.13
N GLU A 9 23.24 24.26 7.48
CA GLU A 9 24.47 24.17 8.28
C GLU A 9 25.74 24.56 7.48
N GLY A 10 25.62 24.88 6.18
CA GLY A 10 26.74 25.26 5.32
C GLY A 10 27.73 24.13 5.02
N LYS A 11 27.37 22.88 5.32
CA LYS A 11 28.22 21.70 5.09
C LYS A 11 28.33 21.33 3.61
N ILE A 12 27.35 21.73 2.80
CA ILE A 12 27.33 21.57 1.34
C ILE A 12 26.73 22.82 0.70
N THR A 13 27.12 23.09 -0.54
CA THR A 13 26.53 24.19 -1.31
C THR A 13 25.12 23.85 -1.80
N ALA A 14 24.35 24.88 -2.15
CA ALA A 14 23.02 24.70 -2.73
C ALA A 14 23.06 23.89 -4.04
N GLU A 15 24.12 24.05 -4.83
CA GLU A 15 24.29 23.35 -6.09
C GLU A 15 24.62 21.86 -5.88
N GLU A 16 25.48 21.53 -4.92
CA GLU A 16 25.75 20.15 -4.52
C GLU A 16 24.52 19.48 -3.92
N GLY A 17 23.77 20.21 -3.08
CA GLY A 17 22.50 19.75 -2.53
C GLY A 17 21.47 19.42 -3.60
N ALA A 18 21.33 20.29 -4.61
CA ALA A 18 20.44 20.06 -5.75
C ALA A 18 20.84 18.79 -6.55
N ARG A 19 22.14 18.58 -6.76
CA ARG A 19 22.66 17.36 -7.44
C ARG A 19 22.36 16.09 -6.64
N LEU A 20 22.55 16.11 -5.32
CA LEU A 20 22.25 14.98 -4.44
C LEU A 20 20.75 14.65 -4.41
N ILE A 21 19.89 15.66 -4.34
CA ILE A 21 18.44 15.47 -4.39
C ILE A 21 18.02 14.89 -5.75
N ALA A 22 18.58 15.41 -6.85
CA ALA A 22 18.30 14.90 -8.19
C ALA A 22 18.78 13.44 -8.37
N ALA A 23 19.93 13.08 -7.80
CA ALA A 23 20.43 11.70 -7.83
C ALA A 23 19.52 10.74 -7.05
N LEU A 24 19.04 11.14 -5.87
CA LEU A 24 18.06 10.36 -5.10
C LEU A 24 16.75 10.16 -5.87
N GLY A 25 16.26 11.20 -6.54
CA GLY A 25 15.06 11.10 -7.39
C GLY A 25 15.22 10.13 -8.56
N LYS A 26 16.40 10.10 -9.19
CA LYS A 26 16.72 9.15 -10.27
C LYS A 26 16.84 7.71 -9.76
N GLN A 27 17.42 7.50 -8.58
CA GLN A 27 17.51 6.18 -7.96
C GLN A 27 16.12 5.65 -7.60
N GLN A 28 15.23 6.47 -7.05
CA GLN A 28 13.82 6.09 -6.81
C GLN A 28 13.07 5.76 -8.11
N ALA A 29 13.34 6.49 -9.19
CA ALA A 29 12.72 6.20 -10.48
C ALA A 29 13.25 4.90 -11.11
N ALA A 30 14.55 4.61 -10.96
CA ALA A 30 15.17 3.38 -11.40
C ALA A 30 14.69 2.17 -10.57
N ASP A 31 14.64 2.30 -9.24
CA ASP A 31 14.07 1.30 -8.34
C ASP A 31 12.60 0.98 -8.68
N ARG A 32 11.80 1.98 -9.05
CA ARG A 32 10.41 1.79 -9.51
C ARG A 32 10.32 1.16 -10.90
N ALA A 33 11.31 1.36 -11.76
CA ALA A 33 11.36 0.74 -13.08
C ALA A 33 11.83 -0.72 -13.01
N GLU A 34 12.75 -1.05 -12.09
CA GLU A 34 13.27 -2.40 -11.87
C GLU A 34 12.27 -3.31 -11.14
N ARG A 35 11.39 -2.77 -10.30
CA ARG A 35 10.32 -3.54 -9.61
C ARG A 35 9.14 -3.96 -10.50
N GLY A 36 9.17 -3.64 -11.79
CA GLY A 36 8.02 -3.81 -12.67
C GLY A 36 6.89 -2.80 -12.35
N GLN A 37 5.87 -2.73 -13.21
CA GLN A 37 4.66 -1.97 -12.85
C GLN A 37 4.05 -2.68 -11.64
N GLY A 38 4.18 -2.08 -10.45
CA GLY A 38 3.55 -2.58 -9.23
C GLY A 38 2.03 -2.78 -9.41
N PRO A 39 1.37 -3.42 -8.44
CA PRO A 39 -0.03 -3.80 -8.56
C PRO A 39 -0.89 -2.60 -8.96
N ARG A 40 -1.73 -2.81 -9.95
CA ARG A 40 -2.69 -1.86 -10.50
C ARG A 40 -4.08 -2.02 -9.89
N TRP A 41 -4.40 -3.20 -9.37
CA TRP A 41 -5.69 -3.59 -8.86
C TRP A 41 -5.57 -4.29 -7.49
N LEU A 42 -6.46 -3.91 -6.58
CA LEU A 42 -6.79 -4.62 -5.37
C LEU A 42 -8.07 -5.42 -5.64
N ARG A 43 -8.04 -6.73 -5.41
CA ARG A 43 -9.24 -7.56 -5.42
C ARG A 43 -9.55 -8.05 -4.02
N VAL A 44 -10.77 -7.80 -3.56
CA VAL A 44 -11.28 -8.30 -2.28
C VAL A 44 -12.42 -9.26 -2.56
N ARG A 45 -12.34 -10.45 -1.96
CA ARG A 45 -13.39 -11.47 -2.01
C ARG A 45 -13.78 -11.84 -0.60
N VAL A 46 -15.08 -11.90 -0.36
CA VAL A 46 -15.64 -12.44 0.88
C VAL A 46 -16.47 -13.66 0.51
N GLN A 47 -16.19 -14.77 1.15
CA GLN A 47 -16.89 -16.04 0.97
C GLN A 47 -17.58 -16.42 2.28
N ASP A 48 -18.84 -16.83 2.18
CA ASP A 48 -19.55 -17.45 3.28
C ASP A 48 -19.15 -18.93 3.36
N LEU A 49 -18.60 -19.36 4.49
CA LEU A 49 -18.08 -20.72 4.71
C LEU A 49 -19.19 -21.76 4.85
N ARG A 50 -20.40 -21.35 5.28
CA ARG A 50 -21.55 -22.25 5.46
C ARG A 50 -22.15 -22.65 4.12
N THR A 51 -22.17 -21.72 3.16
CA THR A 51 -22.78 -21.91 1.84
C THR A 51 -21.76 -22.11 0.72
N GLY A 52 -20.49 -21.76 0.97
CA GLY A 52 -19.41 -21.76 -0.02
C GLY A 52 -19.55 -20.67 -1.09
N LYS A 53 -20.51 -19.76 -0.96
CA LYS A 53 -20.79 -18.72 -1.97
C LYS A 53 -19.98 -17.46 -1.69
N GLU A 54 -19.50 -16.81 -2.74
CA GLU A 54 -18.95 -15.45 -2.63
C GLU A 54 -20.09 -14.49 -2.29
N SER A 55 -20.04 -13.90 -1.09
CA SER A 55 -20.99 -12.89 -0.63
C SER A 55 -20.62 -11.51 -1.17
N VAL A 56 -19.32 -11.21 -1.30
CA VAL A 56 -18.82 -9.92 -1.77
C VAL A 56 -17.65 -10.09 -2.73
N ARG A 57 -17.64 -9.30 -3.81
CA ARG A 57 -16.54 -9.22 -4.77
C ARG A 57 -16.28 -7.76 -5.14
N VAL A 58 -15.09 -7.26 -4.81
CA VAL A 58 -14.67 -5.87 -5.08
C VAL A 58 -13.39 -5.87 -5.90
N ASN A 59 -13.35 -5.07 -6.96
CA ASN A 59 -12.15 -4.81 -7.75
C ASN A 59 -11.90 -3.29 -7.75
N LEU A 60 -10.80 -2.87 -7.12
CA LEU A 60 -10.48 -1.46 -6.94
C LEU A 60 -9.11 -1.15 -7.57
N PRO A 61 -8.97 -0.11 -8.40
CA PRO A 61 -7.65 0.38 -8.79
C PRO A 61 -6.84 0.79 -7.55
N ILE A 62 -5.54 0.47 -7.50
CA ILE A 62 -4.67 0.87 -6.37
C ILE A 62 -4.71 2.39 -6.13
N SER A 63 -4.84 3.18 -7.20
CA SER A 63 -4.99 4.63 -7.11
C SER A 63 -6.19 5.10 -6.27
N LEU A 64 -7.21 4.26 -6.09
CA LEU A 64 -8.41 4.57 -5.34
C LEU A 64 -8.43 3.96 -3.93
N VAL A 65 -7.44 3.17 -3.53
CA VAL A 65 -7.37 2.55 -2.19
C VAL A 65 -7.39 3.59 -1.10
N ASN A 66 -6.61 4.67 -1.22
CA ASN A 66 -6.60 5.76 -0.25
C ASN A 66 -7.96 6.46 -0.11
N VAL A 67 -8.74 6.53 -1.19
CA VAL A 67 -10.10 7.10 -1.15
C VAL A 67 -11.06 6.13 -0.48
N GLY A 68 -11.02 4.85 -0.88
CA GLY A 68 -11.80 3.78 -0.28
C GLY A 68 -11.57 3.68 1.23
N MET A 69 -10.32 3.79 1.68
CA MET A 69 -9.97 3.77 3.10
C MET A 69 -10.46 4.99 3.85
N ARG A 70 -10.37 6.21 3.30
CA ARG A 70 -10.98 7.40 3.93
C ARG A 70 -12.50 7.31 4.02
N MET A 71 -13.14 6.63 3.08
CA MET A 71 -14.58 6.38 3.13
C MET A 71 -14.92 5.24 4.09
N GLY A 72 -14.08 4.20 4.17
CA GLY A 72 -14.24 3.03 5.02
C GLY A 72 -13.87 3.23 6.48
N ALA A 73 -12.90 4.12 6.78
CA ALA A 73 -12.43 4.42 8.13
C ALA A 73 -13.53 4.98 9.06
N ARG A 74 -14.64 5.49 8.50
CA ARG A 74 -15.81 5.86 9.31
C ARG A 74 -16.61 4.66 9.83
N PHE A 75 -16.28 3.45 9.37
CA PHE A 75 -16.97 2.19 9.65
C PHE A 75 -16.07 1.14 10.32
N ILE A 76 -14.79 1.44 10.56
CA ILE A 76 -13.83 0.53 11.21
C ILE A 76 -13.39 1.16 12.55
N PRO A 77 -13.31 0.42 13.66
CA PRO A 77 -12.76 0.93 14.93
C PRO A 77 -11.29 1.36 14.79
N ASP A 78 -10.91 2.50 15.39
CA ASP A 78 -9.60 3.16 15.19
C ASP A 78 -8.37 2.24 15.42
N ALA A 79 -8.47 1.26 16.32
CA ALA A 79 -7.36 0.38 16.69
C ALA A 79 -6.99 -0.69 15.65
N GLU A 80 -7.91 -1.06 14.75
CA GLU A 80 -7.69 -2.08 13.70
C GLU A 80 -7.27 -1.44 12.37
N GLN A 81 -7.41 -0.12 12.25
CA GLN A 81 -7.09 0.61 11.04
C GLN A 81 -5.59 0.70 10.79
N GLU A 82 -4.79 0.98 11.82
CA GLU A 82 -3.36 1.28 11.65
C GLU A 82 -2.56 0.06 11.16
N THR A 83 -2.77 -1.11 11.77
CA THR A 83 -2.03 -2.33 11.43
C THR A 83 -2.28 -2.79 9.99
N MET A 84 -3.55 -2.83 9.55
CA MET A 84 -3.88 -3.17 8.16
C MET A 84 -3.36 -2.14 7.15
N MET A 85 -3.27 -0.86 7.54
CA MET A 85 -2.76 0.21 6.68
C MET A 85 -1.26 0.08 6.45
N GLU A 86 -0.49 -0.25 7.48
CA GLU A 86 0.96 -0.44 7.39
C GLU A 86 1.31 -1.65 6.52
N ASP A 87 0.65 -2.78 6.75
CA ASP A 87 0.88 -4.02 5.98
C ASP A 87 0.55 -3.84 4.49
N LEU A 88 -0.57 -3.15 4.18
CA LEU A 88 -0.96 -2.89 2.80
C LEU A 88 -0.02 -1.88 2.13
N ALA A 89 0.38 -0.81 2.83
CA ALA A 89 1.30 0.19 2.30
C ALA A 89 2.67 -0.43 2.01
N GLU A 90 3.17 -1.27 2.91
CA GLU A 90 4.42 -1.99 2.74
C GLU A 90 4.35 -2.99 1.57
N ALA A 91 3.24 -3.71 1.44
CA ALA A 91 3.02 -4.63 0.32
C ALA A 91 3.03 -3.92 -1.04
N LEU A 92 2.41 -2.74 -1.11
CA LEU A 92 2.39 -1.92 -2.32
C LEU A 92 3.77 -1.32 -2.64
N ASP A 93 4.52 -0.85 -1.64
CA ASP A 93 5.86 -0.27 -1.86
C ASP A 93 6.90 -1.32 -2.28
N ARG A 94 6.76 -2.54 -1.75
CA ARG A 94 7.53 -3.72 -2.15
C ARG A 94 7.11 -4.28 -3.52
N GLY A 95 6.01 -3.79 -4.10
CA GLY A 95 5.50 -4.26 -5.39
C GLY A 95 5.02 -5.72 -5.35
N MET A 96 4.53 -6.19 -4.20
CA MET A 96 4.05 -7.57 -4.07
C MET A 96 2.83 -7.82 -4.97
N MET A 97 2.82 -8.98 -5.63
CA MET A 97 1.71 -9.46 -6.47
C MET A 97 1.20 -10.80 -5.93
N GLY A 98 -0.10 -11.05 -6.05
CA GLY A 98 -0.76 -12.26 -5.58
C GLY A 98 -1.56 -12.05 -4.29
N LYS A 99 -1.85 -13.15 -3.59
CA LYS A 99 -2.65 -13.15 -2.36
C LYS A 99 -1.84 -12.58 -1.20
N ILE A 100 -2.34 -11.51 -0.59
CA ILE A 100 -1.69 -10.84 0.56
C ILE A 100 -2.37 -11.12 1.88
N VAL A 101 -3.70 -11.31 1.87
CA VAL A 101 -4.49 -11.56 3.08
C VAL A 101 -5.46 -12.70 2.82
N ASP A 102 -5.57 -13.59 3.79
CA ASP A 102 -6.52 -14.71 3.83
C ASP A 102 -6.93 -14.92 5.29
N ILE A 103 -8.04 -14.30 5.68
CA ILE A 103 -8.56 -14.33 7.04
C ILE A 103 -9.82 -15.17 7.05
N VAL A 104 -9.92 -16.05 8.03
CA VAL A 104 -11.11 -16.86 8.29
C VAL A 104 -11.70 -16.37 9.61
N ASP A 105 -12.89 -15.80 9.54
CA ASP A 105 -13.72 -15.47 10.69
C ASP A 105 -14.63 -16.67 10.99
N GLU A 106 -14.27 -17.44 12.01
CA GLU A 106 -15.02 -18.62 12.44
C GLU A 106 -16.33 -18.25 13.17
N GLU A 107 -16.42 -17.05 13.75
CA GLU A 107 -17.61 -16.58 14.48
C GLU A 107 -18.72 -16.16 13.52
N GLU A 108 -18.38 -15.39 12.48
CA GLU A 108 -19.32 -15.01 11.42
C GLU A 108 -19.42 -16.04 10.30
N GLY A 109 -18.51 -17.02 10.25
CA GLY A 109 -18.45 -18.03 9.20
C GLY A 109 -18.10 -17.43 7.84
N GLN A 110 -17.15 -16.48 7.82
CA GLN A 110 -16.73 -15.78 6.62
C GLN A 110 -15.24 -15.98 6.34
N ARG A 111 -14.85 -15.97 5.07
CA ARG A 111 -13.46 -15.95 4.65
C ARG A 111 -13.22 -14.74 3.76
N VAL A 112 -12.24 -13.92 4.13
CA VAL A 112 -11.86 -12.71 3.43
C VAL A 112 -10.51 -12.93 2.76
N GLU A 113 -10.47 -12.79 1.45
CA GLU A 113 -9.25 -12.89 0.65
C GLU A 113 -8.96 -11.56 -0.06
N ILE A 114 -7.71 -11.11 0.01
CA ILE A 114 -7.24 -9.90 -0.65
C ILE A 114 -6.07 -10.23 -1.58
N PHE A 115 -6.14 -9.75 -2.82
CA PHE A 115 -5.14 -9.96 -3.85
C PHE A 115 -4.66 -8.62 -4.43
N LEU A 116 -3.37 -8.55 -4.73
CA LEU A 116 -2.72 -7.48 -5.47
C LEU A 116 -2.37 -7.97 -6.89
N GLU A 117 -2.81 -7.25 -7.91
CA GLU A 117 -2.56 -7.54 -9.34
C GLU A 117 -2.09 -6.32 -10.11
#